data_AF-A0A8S3JRA7-F1
#
_entry.id   AF-A0A8S3JRA7-F1
#
_cell.length_a   1.000
_cell.length_b   1.000
_cell.length_c   1.000
_cell.angle_alpha   90.00
_cell.angle_beta   90.00
_cell.angle_gamma   90.00
#
_symmetry.space_group_name_H-M   'P 1'
#
loop_
_entity.id
_entity.type
_entity.pdbx_description
1 polymer ?
#
loop_
_entity_poly.entity_id
_entity_poly.type
_entity_poly.pdbx_seq_one_letter_code
_entity_poly.pdbx_strand_id
1 'polypeptide(L)'
;MSEIPIHIRHCILYEFQLGNNATTAARNICAALGEGAVAVRTCRDWFKRFREGDMSLEDHNPRLTTRELSAMLGCYQSIIDRHLHEMGKVNKLETWVPHQLTSNNIQQIVTGDEKWVLYVNHTRKHQWVNPEDLPEPEPKNDLHPKNVMLSIWWDCEGIIYWELLPPNTMIDSKLYWQQLQN
;
A
#
# COMPACT_ATOMS: atom_id res chain seq x y z
N MET A 1 -22.90 12.22 27.26
CA MET A 1 -22.23 13.54 27.12
C MET A 1 -20.86 13.38 26.46
N SER A 2 -20.84 13.23 25.12
CA SER A 2 -19.61 13.36 24.31
C SER A 2 -19.96 13.55 22.83
N GLU A 3 -20.77 14.56 22.50
CA GLU A 3 -21.08 14.96 21.10
C GLU A 3 -19.98 15.84 20.48
N ILE A 4 -18.95 16.20 21.26
CA ILE A 4 -17.88 17.13 20.88
C ILE A 4 -17.10 16.72 19.62
N PRO A 5 -16.76 15.43 19.37
CA PRO A 5 -15.92 15.07 18.22
C PRO A 5 -16.62 15.20 16.86
N ILE A 6 -17.95 15.01 16.81
CA ILE A 6 -18.69 15.02 15.54
C ILE A 6 -18.96 16.45 15.05
N HIS A 7 -19.16 17.40 15.97
CA HIS A 7 -19.37 18.81 15.62
C HIS A 7 -18.13 19.45 15.01
N ILE A 8 -16.94 19.09 15.49
CA ILE A 8 -15.67 19.62 14.93
C ILE A 8 -15.54 19.23 13.46
N ARG A 9 -15.92 18.00 13.06
CA ARG A 9 -15.83 17.53 11.67
C ARG A 9 -16.77 18.30 10.73
N HIS A 10 -17.96 18.63 11.21
CA HIS A 10 -18.90 19.47 10.47
C HIS A 10 -18.32 20.88 10.25
N CYS A 11 -17.69 21.46 11.27
CA CYS A 11 -17.00 22.75 11.14
C CYS A 11 -15.82 22.68 10.15
N ILE A 12 -15.03 21.60 10.18
CA ILE A 12 -13.94 21.39 9.22
C ILE A 12 -14.50 21.30 7.78
N LEU A 13 -15.59 20.56 7.58
CA LEU A 13 -16.21 20.45 6.26
C LEU A 13 -16.76 21.80 5.76
N TYR A 14 -17.40 22.57 6.64
CA TYR A 14 -17.88 23.91 6.32
C TYR A 14 -16.74 24.83 5.87
N GLU A 15 -15.63 24.87 6.61
CA GLU A 15 -14.45 25.66 6.25
C GLU A 15 -13.83 25.22 4.92
N PHE A 16 -13.86 23.92 4.61
CA PHE A 16 -13.43 23.40 3.31
C PHE A 16 -14.32 23.91 2.17
N GLN A 17 -15.64 23.91 2.36
CA GLN A 17 -16.60 24.41 1.37
C GLN A 17 -16.50 25.92 1.14
N LEU A 18 -16.06 26.68 2.15
CA LEU A 18 -15.74 28.10 2.02
C LEU A 18 -14.45 28.37 1.21
N GLY A 19 -13.68 27.34 0.84
CA GLY A 19 -12.43 27.48 0.11
C GLY A 19 -11.25 27.93 0.98
N ASN A 20 -11.38 27.87 2.31
CA ASN A 20 -10.27 28.19 3.21
C ASN A 20 -9.20 27.09 3.15
N ASN A 21 -7.97 27.41 3.58
CA ASN A 21 -6.92 26.40 3.77
C ASN A 21 -6.98 25.81 5.19
N ALA A 22 -6.36 24.64 5.40
CA ALA A 22 -6.44 23.92 6.67
C ALA A 22 -5.89 24.69 7.89
N THR A 23 -4.91 25.57 7.69
CA THR A 23 -4.36 26.41 8.76
C THR A 23 -5.35 27.50 9.18
N THR A 24 -5.95 28.18 8.19
CA THR A 24 -7.00 29.17 8.43
C THR A 24 -8.23 28.52 9.08
N ALA A 25 -8.65 27.36 8.58
CA ALA A 25 -9.76 26.60 9.12
C ALA A 25 -9.53 26.23 10.60
N ALA A 26 -8.37 25.67 10.94
CA ALA A 26 -8.05 25.32 12.33
C ALA A 26 -8.08 26.55 13.26
N ARG A 27 -7.55 27.69 12.79
CA ARG A 27 -7.58 28.93 13.55
C ARG A 27 -9.01 29.44 13.75
N ASN A 28 -9.84 29.45 12.71
CA ASN A 28 -11.24 29.86 12.78
C ASN A 28 -12.04 28.98 13.75
N ILE A 29 -11.82 27.66 13.66
CA ILE A 29 -12.50 26.68 14.52
C ILE A 29 -12.07 26.84 15.98
N CYS A 30 -10.76 26.98 16.26
CA CYS A 30 -10.28 27.23 17.63
C CYS A 30 -10.77 28.58 18.17
N ALA A 31 -10.91 29.60 17.33
CA ALA A 31 -11.49 30.89 17.74
C ALA A 31 -12.98 30.76 18.12
N ALA A 32 -13.73 29.89 17.45
CA ALA A 32 -15.16 29.70 17.70
C ALA A 32 -15.49 28.69 18.81
N LEU A 33 -14.74 27.59 18.90
CA LEU A 33 -15.02 26.45 19.78
C LEU A 33 -14.09 26.35 20.99
N GLY A 34 -13.06 27.20 21.07
CA GLY A 34 -12.09 27.23 22.16
C GLY A 34 -10.67 26.86 21.73
N GLU A 35 -9.70 27.40 22.44
CA GLU A 35 -8.29 27.16 22.15
C GLU A 35 -7.97 25.66 22.27
N GLY A 36 -7.35 25.10 21.22
CA GLY A 36 -7.03 23.67 21.16
C GLY A 36 -8.20 22.77 20.73
N ALA A 37 -9.35 23.32 20.31
CA ALA A 37 -10.47 22.52 19.82
C ALA A 37 -10.10 21.60 18.64
N VAL A 38 -9.18 22.02 17.77
CA VAL A 38 -8.68 21.21 16.66
C VAL A 38 -7.22 21.52 16.34
N ALA A 39 -6.44 20.49 16.04
CA ALA A 39 -5.08 20.66 15.54
C ALA A 39 -5.09 20.94 14.02
N VAL A 40 -4.14 21.75 13.55
CA VAL A 40 -3.95 22.01 12.10
C VAL A 40 -3.78 20.70 11.32
N ARG A 41 -3.09 19.72 11.89
CA ARG A 41 -2.93 18.39 11.29
C ARG A 41 -4.27 17.71 11.02
N THR A 42 -5.19 17.74 11.98
CA THR A 42 -6.55 17.19 11.83
C THR A 42 -7.28 17.84 10.66
N CYS A 43 -7.24 19.18 10.54
CA CYS A 43 -7.84 19.86 9.39
C CYS A 43 -7.19 19.46 8.05
N ARG A 44 -5.86 19.26 8.01
CA ARG A 44 -5.16 18.81 6.80
C ARG A 44 -5.59 17.40 6.38
N ASP A 45 -5.65 16.47 7.34
CA ASP A 45 -6.01 15.07 7.08
C ASP A 45 -7.45 14.98 6.55
N TRP A 46 -8.38 15.74 7.14
CA TRP A 46 -9.77 15.83 6.66
C TRP A 46 -9.89 16.51 5.29
N PHE A 47 -9.18 17.60 5.04
CA PHE A 47 -9.19 18.28 3.74
C PHE A 47 -8.63 17.39 2.62
N LYS A 48 -7.66 16.53 2.94
CA LYS A 48 -7.16 15.54 1.99
C LYS A 48 -8.27 14.59 1.55
N ARG A 49 -9.01 14.03 2.51
CA ARG A 49 -10.17 13.15 2.23
C ARG A 49 -11.25 13.85 1.40
N PHE A 50 -11.59 15.10 1.73
CA PHE A 50 -12.60 15.86 0.99
C PHE A 50 -12.18 16.14 -0.47
N ARG A 51 -10.88 16.38 -0.73
CA ARG A 51 -10.36 16.53 -2.10
C ARG A 51 -10.40 15.22 -2.90
N GLU A 52 -10.32 14.07 -2.22
CA GLU A 52 -10.46 12.75 -2.81
C GLU A 52 -11.95 12.37 -3.06
N GLY A 53 -12.89 13.25 -2.69
CA GLY A 53 -14.33 13.07 -2.90
C GLY A 53 -15.06 12.36 -1.75
N ASP A 54 -14.35 11.95 -0.70
CA ASP A 54 -14.97 11.36 0.50
C ASP A 54 -15.44 12.46 1.46
N MET A 55 -16.73 12.80 1.38
CA MET A 55 -17.39 13.77 2.25
C MET A 55 -17.99 13.14 3.52
N SER A 56 -17.73 11.85 3.79
CA SER A 56 -18.23 11.18 4.99
C SER A 56 -17.55 11.73 6.25
N LEU A 57 -18.36 12.14 7.24
CA LEU A 57 -17.87 12.61 8.55
C LEU A 57 -17.67 11.48 9.56
N GLU A 58 -17.85 10.24 9.13
CA GLU A 58 -17.66 9.05 9.94
C GLU A 58 -16.17 8.77 10.17
N ASP A 59 -15.87 8.18 11.31
CA ASP A 59 -14.52 7.76 11.66
C ASP A 59 -14.26 6.39 11.03
N HIS A 60 -13.76 6.41 9.79
CA HIS A 60 -13.24 5.19 9.16
C HIS A 60 -11.86 4.92 9.73
N ASN A 61 -11.80 4.41 10.96
CA ASN A 61 -10.57 3.82 11.47
C ASN A 61 -10.56 2.33 11.11
N PRO A 62 -9.91 1.92 10.01
CA PRO A 62 -9.86 0.52 9.60
C PRO A 62 -9.05 -0.36 10.56
N ARG A 63 -8.41 0.24 11.57
CA ARG A 63 -7.55 -0.45 12.56
C ARG A 63 -8.30 -0.84 13.83
N LEU A 64 -9.58 -0.49 13.96
CA LEU A 64 -10.36 -0.89 15.13
C LEU A 64 -10.52 -2.40 15.18
N THR A 65 -10.28 -2.95 16.36
CA THR A 65 -10.53 -4.37 16.63
C THR A 65 -12.02 -4.63 16.79
N THR A 66 -12.44 -5.86 16.56
CA THR A 66 -13.84 -6.27 16.74
C THR A 66 -14.30 -6.14 18.20
N ARG A 67 -13.36 -6.19 19.15
CA ARG A 67 -13.59 -5.91 20.57
C ARG A 67 -13.84 -4.43 20.86
N GLU A 68 -13.08 -3.54 20.25
CA GLU A 68 -13.31 -2.09 20.37
C GLU A 68 -14.64 -1.69 19.72
N LEU A 69 -14.95 -2.23 18.54
CA LEU A 69 -16.24 -2.03 17.88
C LEU A 69 -17.41 -2.57 18.73
N SER A 70 -17.23 -3.75 19.33
CA SER A 70 -18.19 -4.34 20.27
C SER A 70 -18.44 -3.43 21.48
N ALA A 71 -17.40 -2.87 22.09
CA ALA A 71 -17.52 -1.94 23.20
C ALA A 71 -18.18 -0.61 22.79
N MET A 72 -17.86 -0.09 21.61
CA MET A 72 -18.43 1.15 21.07
C MET A 72 -19.92 1.01 20.74
N LEU A 73 -20.30 -0.13 20.16
CA LEU A 73 -21.67 -0.38 19.69
C LEU A 73 -22.53 -1.11 20.74
N GLY A 74 -21.96 -1.51 21.87
CA GLY A 74 -22.67 -2.19 22.96
C GLY A 74 -23.24 -3.56 22.56
N CYS A 75 -22.62 -4.25 21.62
CA CYS A 75 -23.07 -5.54 21.13
C CYS A 75 -21.98 -6.61 21.24
N TYR A 76 -22.35 -7.89 21.10
CA TYR A 76 -21.39 -8.98 21.14
C TYR A 76 -20.45 -8.96 19.93
N GLN A 77 -19.20 -9.35 20.14
CA GLN A 77 -18.16 -9.41 19.10
C GLN A 77 -18.58 -10.26 17.88
N SER A 78 -19.35 -11.33 18.09
CA SER A 78 -19.89 -12.18 17.03
C SER A 78 -20.84 -11.46 16.07
N ILE A 79 -21.55 -10.43 16.55
CA ILE A 79 -22.43 -9.59 15.73
C ILE A 79 -21.59 -8.69 14.83
N ILE A 80 -20.49 -8.15 15.36
CA ILE A 80 -19.52 -7.36 14.58
C ILE A 80 -18.90 -8.23 13.49
N ASP A 81 -18.41 -9.43 13.82
CA ASP A 81 -17.77 -10.33 12.85
C ASP A 81 -18.72 -10.69 11.70
N ARG A 82 -19.98 -11.00 12.01
CA ARG A 82 -21.00 -11.27 10.99
C ARG A 82 -21.25 -10.08 10.08
N HIS A 83 -21.42 -8.88 10.65
CA HIS A 83 -21.69 -7.69 9.84
C HIS A 83 -20.49 -7.28 8.98
N LEU A 84 -19.27 -7.39 9.50
CA LEU A 84 -18.06 -7.18 8.70
C LEU A 84 -18.01 -8.13 7.50
N HIS A 85 -18.37 -9.41 7.72
CA HIS A 85 -18.46 -10.40 6.65
C HIS A 85 -19.55 -10.05 5.62
N GLU A 86 -20.76 -9.69 6.06
CA GLU A 86 -21.87 -9.26 5.19
C GLU A 86 -21.50 -8.01 4.35
N MET A 87 -20.68 -7.12 4.90
CA MET A 87 -20.15 -5.94 4.21
C MET A 87 -18.95 -6.25 3.28
N GLY A 88 -18.53 -7.51 3.19
CA GLY A 88 -17.37 -7.93 2.39
C GLY A 88 -16.02 -7.46 2.95
N LYS A 89 -15.96 -7.11 4.24
CA LYS A 89 -14.73 -6.70 4.91
C LYS A 89 -13.97 -7.93 5.40
N VAL A 90 -12.65 -7.91 5.24
CA VAL A 90 -11.75 -8.95 5.72
C VAL A 90 -10.58 -8.31 6.45
N ASN A 91 -10.12 -8.92 7.55
CA ASN A 91 -8.96 -8.45 8.28
C ASN A 91 -7.68 -8.86 7.51
N LYS A 92 -6.84 -7.88 7.19
CA LYS A 92 -5.55 -8.09 6.53
C LYS A 92 -4.49 -7.33 7.30
N LEU A 93 -3.31 -7.92 7.42
CA LEU A 93 -2.14 -7.23 7.96
C LEU A 93 -1.72 -6.11 7.01
N GLU A 94 -1.29 -4.99 7.58
CA GLU A 94 -0.70 -3.90 6.80
C GLU A 94 0.60 -4.39 6.14
N THR A 95 0.85 -3.91 4.92
CA THR A 95 2.12 -4.16 4.23
C THR A 95 3.18 -3.22 4.79
N TRP A 96 4.31 -3.77 5.21
CA TRP A 96 5.47 -2.98 5.61
C TRP A 96 6.01 -2.21 4.40
N VAL A 97 6.01 -0.89 4.50
CA VAL A 97 6.70 -0.02 3.53
C VAL A 97 7.97 0.49 4.22
N PRO A 98 9.18 0.23 3.68
CA PRO A 98 10.44 0.59 4.33
C PRO A 98 10.54 2.08 4.72
N HIS A 99 9.97 2.97 3.92
CA HIS A 99 9.96 4.42 4.17
C HIS A 99 8.69 5.06 3.62
N GLN A 100 8.25 6.16 4.24
CA GLN A 100 7.12 6.95 3.75
C GLN A 100 7.56 7.79 2.53
N LEU A 101 7.34 7.27 1.31
CA LEU A 101 7.68 7.97 0.08
C LEU A 101 6.63 9.05 -0.25
N THR A 102 7.07 10.26 -0.60
CA THR A 102 6.19 11.29 -1.18
C THR A 102 6.25 11.21 -2.71
N SER A 103 5.18 11.61 -3.41
CA SER A 103 5.14 11.60 -4.89
C SER A 103 6.31 12.34 -5.53
N ASN A 104 6.79 13.41 -4.88
CA ASN A 104 7.91 14.20 -5.34
C ASN A 104 9.26 13.47 -5.24
N ASN A 105 9.41 12.51 -4.33
CA ASN A 105 10.64 11.75 -4.19
C ASN A 105 10.69 10.56 -5.15
N ILE A 106 9.55 9.97 -5.51
CA ILE A 106 9.48 8.81 -6.41
C ILE A 106 9.92 9.19 -7.83
N GLN A 107 9.57 10.39 -8.30
CA GLN A 107 9.93 10.85 -9.65
C GLN A 107 11.43 11.04 -9.89
N GLN A 108 12.25 11.04 -8.83
CA GLN A 108 13.70 11.27 -8.92
C GLN A 108 14.51 9.99 -8.67
N ILE A 109 13.84 8.85 -8.43
CA ILE A 109 14.52 7.59 -8.12
C ILE A 109 14.65 6.76 -9.39
N VAL A 110 15.90 6.49 -9.74
CA VAL A 110 16.28 5.38 -10.62
C VAL A 110 16.72 4.22 -9.73
N THR A 111 16.21 3.02 -10.01
CA THR A 111 16.62 1.79 -9.32
C THR A 111 17.08 0.76 -10.34
N GLY A 112 17.85 -0.22 -9.88
CA GLY A 112 18.26 -1.35 -10.70
C GLY A 112 18.48 -2.59 -9.85
N ASP A 113 18.37 -3.75 -10.49
CA ASP A 113 18.56 -5.05 -9.86
C ASP A 113 19.00 -6.06 -10.91
N GLU A 114 19.59 -7.16 -10.44
CA GLU A 114 20.10 -8.22 -11.31
C GLU A 114 19.51 -9.57 -10.98
N LYS A 115 19.05 -10.25 -12.02
CA LYS A 115 18.23 -11.45 -11.89
C LYS A 115 18.68 -12.55 -12.83
N TRP A 116 18.88 -13.74 -12.27
CA TRP A 116 19.01 -14.95 -13.06
C TRP A 116 17.67 -15.34 -13.70
N VAL A 117 17.65 -15.40 -15.02
CA VAL A 117 16.50 -15.81 -15.84
C VAL A 117 16.80 -17.17 -16.45
N LEU A 118 15.93 -18.15 -16.19
CA LEU A 118 16.04 -19.48 -16.76
C LEU A 118 15.53 -19.50 -18.21
N TYR A 119 16.22 -20.20 -19.12
CA TYR A 119 15.74 -20.37 -20.50
C TYR A 119 14.42 -21.15 -20.55
N VAL A 120 14.30 -22.18 -19.72
CA VAL A 120 13.08 -22.98 -19.58
C VAL A 120 12.61 -22.87 -18.14
N ASN A 121 11.52 -22.14 -17.94
CA ASN A 121 10.91 -21.98 -16.63
C ASN A 121 9.88 -23.09 -16.39
N HIS A 122 10.32 -24.24 -15.89
CA HIS A 122 9.42 -25.31 -15.49
C HIS A 122 8.70 -24.91 -14.19
N THR A 123 7.42 -24.60 -14.33
CA THR A 123 6.51 -24.36 -13.21
C THR A 123 5.68 -25.61 -13.01
N ARG A 124 5.69 -26.16 -11.79
CA ARG A 124 4.81 -27.26 -11.44
C ARG A 124 3.37 -26.80 -11.62
N LYS A 125 2.63 -27.49 -12.48
CA LYS A 125 1.20 -27.21 -12.67
C LYS A 125 0.40 -28.07 -11.72
N HIS A 126 -0.64 -27.48 -11.13
CA HIS A 126 -1.65 -28.25 -10.44
C HIS A 126 -2.37 -29.14 -11.45
N GLN A 127 -2.49 -30.42 -11.12
CA GLN A 127 -3.28 -31.38 -11.90
C GLN A 127 -4.56 -31.68 -11.12
N TRP A 128 -5.69 -31.64 -11.81
CA TRP A 128 -6.95 -32.14 -11.27
C TRP A 128 -7.01 -33.64 -11.50
N VAL A 129 -6.90 -34.42 -10.43
CA VAL A 129 -6.96 -35.89 -10.44
C VAL A 129 -8.05 -36.37 -9.50
N ASN A 130 -8.59 -37.56 -9.77
CA ASN A 130 -9.54 -38.19 -8.86
C ASN A 130 -8.84 -38.57 -7.54
N PRO A 131 -9.58 -38.76 -6.43
CA PRO A 131 -8.99 -39.01 -5.11
C PRO A 131 -8.07 -40.22 -5.00
N GLU A 132 -8.25 -41.23 -5.87
CA GLU A 132 -7.46 -42.46 -5.86
C GLU A 132 -6.40 -42.51 -6.97
N ASP A 133 -6.42 -41.55 -7.91
CA ASP A 133 -5.50 -41.52 -9.04
C ASP A 133 -4.22 -40.77 -8.67
N LEU A 134 -3.09 -41.28 -9.16
CA LEU A 134 -1.80 -40.60 -9.02
C LEU A 134 -1.67 -39.50 -10.09
N PRO A 135 -1.17 -38.30 -9.73
CA PRO A 135 -0.83 -37.28 -10.71
C PRO A 135 0.31 -37.76 -11.62
N GLU A 136 0.28 -37.31 -12.87
CA GLU A 136 1.36 -37.58 -13.82
C GLU A 136 2.65 -36.91 -13.32
N PRO A 137 3.75 -37.66 -13.16
CA PRO A 137 5.00 -37.11 -12.65
C PRO A 137 5.69 -36.26 -13.72
N GLU A 138 5.96 -35.00 -13.40
CA GLU A 138 6.85 -34.16 -14.20
C GLU A 138 8.31 -34.30 -13.73
N PRO A 139 9.28 -34.47 -14.66
CA PRO A 139 10.69 -34.58 -14.31
C PRO A 139 11.17 -33.30 -13.61
N LYS A 140 11.94 -33.47 -12.53
CA LYS A 140 12.61 -32.36 -11.85
C LYS A 140 13.71 -31.80 -12.77
N ASN A 141 13.91 -30.48 -12.75
CA ASN A 141 14.98 -29.84 -13.51
C ASN A 141 16.35 -30.48 -13.22
N ASP A 142 17.20 -30.50 -14.26
CA ASP A 142 18.62 -30.82 -14.13
C ASP A 142 19.29 -29.95 -13.07
N LEU A 143 20.33 -30.48 -12.42
CA LEU A 143 21.12 -29.79 -11.38
C LEU A 143 21.71 -28.45 -11.84
N HIS A 144 21.89 -28.27 -13.16
CA HIS A 144 22.49 -27.09 -13.78
C HIS A 144 21.59 -26.55 -14.89
N PRO A 145 20.51 -25.84 -14.55
CA PRO A 145 19.60 -25.27 -15.55
C PRO A 145 20.32 -24.17 -16.35
N LYS A 146 20.11 -24.14 -17.66
CA LYS A 146 20.61 -23.05 -18.51
C LYS A 146 19.93 -21.75 -18.09
N ASN A 147 20.72 -20.75 -17.76
CA ASN A 147 20.27 -19.43 -17.36
C ASN A 147 21.15 -18.32 -17.95
N VAL A 148 20.62 -17.11 -17.92
CA VAL A 148 21.28 -15.85 -18.27
C VAL A 148 21.03 -14.85 -17.16
N MET A 149 21.95 -13.91 -16.97
CA MET A 149 21.76 -12.82 -16.00
C MET A 149 21.19 -11.61 -16.73
N LEU A 150 20.06 -11.10 -16.24
CA LEU A 150 19.49 -9.82 -16.66
C LEU A 150 19.91 -8.75 -15.65
N SER A 151 20.61 -7.72 -16.10
CA SER A 151 20.77 -6.46 -15.37
C SER A 151 19.77 -5.45 -15.92
N ILE A 152 19.02 -4.78 -15.05
CA ILE A 152 17.94 -3.88 -15.49
C ILE A 152 17.84 -2.67 -14.56
N TRP A 153 17.60 -1.50 -15.14
CA TRP A 153 17.43 -0.23 -14.45
C TRP A 153 16.16 0.47 -14.94
N TRP A 154 15.38 1.01 -14.02
CA TRP A 154 14.10 1.66 -14.31
C TRP A 154 13.79 2.78 -13.33
N ASP A 155 12.89 3.68 -13.73
CA ASP A 155 12.29 4.72 -12.90
C ASP A 155 10.75 4.62 -12.92
N CYS A 156 10.06 5.68 -12.51
CA CYS A 156 8.60 5.72 -12.54
C CYS A 156 7.99 5.87 -13.95
N GLU A 157 8.79 6.18 -14.97
CA GLU A 157 8.35 6.33 -16.36
C GLU A 157 8.59 5.04 -17.16
N GLY A 158 9.58 4.22 -16.77
CA GLY A 158 9.76 2.90 -17.32
C GLY A 158 11.21 2.40 -17.25
N ILE A 159 11.54 1.45 -18.13
CA ILE A 159 12.87 0.87 -18.21
C ILE A 159 13.81 1.88 -18.89
N ILE A 160 14.92 2.20 -18.22
CA ILE A 160 15.95 3.12 -18.69
C ILE A 160 17.04 2.36 -19.44
N TYR A 161 17.53 1.27 -18.84
CA TYR A 161 18.61 0.46 -19.38
C TYR A 161 18.39 -1.00 -19.00
N TRP A 162 18.81 -1.92 -19.88
CA TRP A 162 18.85 -3.34 -19.58
C TRP A 162 19.93 -4.02 -20.41
N GLU A 163 20.49 -5.07 -19.84
CA GLU A 163 21.51 -5.89 -20.49
C GLU A 163 21.31 -7.35 -20.13
N LEU A 164 21.35 -8.22 -21.14
CA LEU A 164 21.34 -9.66 -20.95
C LEU A 164 22.77 -10.18 -21.11
N LEU A 165 23.35 -10.65 -20.01
CA LEU A 165 24.70 -11.14 -20.02
C LEU A 165 24.79 -12.53 -20.67
N PRO A 166 25.91 -12.84 -21.37
CA PRO A 166 26.12 -14.15 -21.94
C PRO A 166 26.01 -15.27 -20.88
N PRO A 167 25.59 -16.49 -21.26
CA PRO A 167 25.47 -17.61 -20.33
C PRO A 167 26.76 -17.86 -19.54
N ASN A 168 26.63 -18.19 -18.25
CA ASN A 168 27.74 -18.40 -17.30
C ASN A 168 28.60 -17.15 -17.00
N THR A 169 28.12 -15.96 -17.33
CA THR A 169 28.77 -14.70 -16.93
C THR A 169 28.21 -14.22 -15.60
N MET A 170 29.08 -13.91 -14.63
CA MET A 170 28.70 -13.24 -13.39
C MET A 170 29.01 -11.75 -13.47
N ILE A 171 28.24 -10.95 -12.75
CA ILE A 171 28.53 -9.52 -12.60
C ILE A 171 29.74 -9.38 -11.69
N ASP A 172 30.80 -8.79 -12.24
CA ASP A 172 31.93 -8.32 -11.48
C ASP A 172 31.87 -6.79 -11.33
N SER A 173 32.74 -6.24 -10.49
CA SER A 173 32.78 -4.80 -10.23
C SER A 173 33.15 -3.97 -11.47
N LYS A 174 33.84 -4.56 -12.45
CA LYS A 174 34.25 -3.85 -13.68
C LYS A 174 33.08 -3.74 -14.65
N LEU A 175 32.35 -4.84 -14.85
CA LEU A 175 31.17 -4.90 -15.67
C LEU A 175 30.08 -3.99 -15.12
N TYR A 176 29.84 -4.04 -13.81
CA TYR A 176 28.91 -3.14 -13.15
C TYR A 176 29.29 -1.66 -13.35
N TRP A 177 30.59 -1.34 -13.24
CA TRP A 177 31.07 0.03 -13.48
C TRP A 177 30.85 0.46 -14.94
N GLN A 178 31.08 -0.42 -15.91
CA GLN A 178 30.81 -0.14 -17.33
C GLN A 178 29.33 0.10 -17.61
N GLN A 179 28.46 -0.69 -16.99
CA GLN A 179 27.00 -0.53 -17.10
C GLN A 179 26.52 0.83 -16.60
N LEU A 180 27.13 1.37 -15.55
CA LEU A 180 26.82 2.70 -15.03
C LEU A 180 27.32 3.86 -15.92
N GLN A 181 28.19 3.59 -16.89
CA GLN A 181 28.68 4.61 -17.84
C GLN A 181 27.85 4.69 -19.13
N ASN A 182 26.95 3.74 -19.38
CA ASN A 182 26.03 3.74 -20.52
C ASN A 182 24.86 4.72 -20.28
#